data_AF-A0A8J5GAQ1-F1
#
_entry.id   AF-A0A8J5GAQ1-F1
#
_cell.length_a   1.000
_cell.length_b   1.000
_cell.length_c   1.000
_cell.angle_alpha   90.00
_cell.angle_beta   90.00
_cell.angle_gamma   90.00
#
_symmetry.space_group_name_H-M   'P 1'
#
loop_
_entity.id
_entity.type
_entity.pdbx_description
1 polymer ?
#
loop_
_entity_poly.entity_id
_entity_poly.type
_entity_poly.pdbx_seq_one_letter_code
_entity_poly.pdbx_strand_id
1 'polypeptide(L)'
;MSAERKTRSTEQKTKAGLQSGRAADQSGRAGLQSSRPELQCGRSEQQGSLEIANHQAMSIYNTSTTVCAPMISALPRRPMIVTAVEQYCGRRTFRRTLQVRSCSATSHAAPLRRSGNYQPSIWTDERVQSLTGTSTVQQEEKRERINVLKQLTRNYLICEKQQVAEQLQLIDHVQQLGVAYHFKDEIADVLNLLETFRDEKGNFEARCENQIRGLLSLYEASYLEKEGESVLKEAMDFATEQLKALMEEGSVPEAGGLREQVAHALQIPLNWRLERVQHRWFIEACRGDDTINPLLLEFAQLDFNLVQDTYKSELRELSRWWSGLGLSEKLPFCRDRLLESYLWAVGFTYEPDRGRCRMIETKSICFITLIDDIYDVYGTLDELQLFTDVVNRWDLTAMDKLPEYMKLSFFALFNLVHQEGYRVMKEKGVDIVPDLKRAWGDLWKAYFQEAKWFHHGQTPKLKEYLENAWVSISGPNILSHAYCVSNDLTGEALKGFPSTYYEIAHSSSTLFRLYDDMGTSTDELERGDVAKCIQCYMHEKCVTEEVARREIRELMKKYWRALNASLSWDSPLEEYFKNIAINIPRTAQFFYQDGDGFGKSDGETKTQIISVLFEPIQI
;
A
#
# COMPACT_ATOMS: atom_id res chain seq x y z
N MET A 1 -47.95 54.86 31.94
CA MET A 1 -47.60 54.99 33.37
C MET A 1 -46.24 54.31 33.52
N SER A 2 -45.15 54.97 33.93
CA SER A 2 -44.91 55.70 35.19
C SER A 2 -44.72 54.73 36.38
N ALA A 3 -43.66 54.82 37.20
CA ALA A 3 -42.47 55.68 37.14
C ALA A 3 -41.32 55.19 38.06
N GLU A 4 -40.13 55.76 37.85
CA GLU A 4 -39.07 56.14 38.82
C GLU A 4 -38.65 55.27 40.05
N ARG A 5 -37.31 55.08 40.13
CA ARG A 5 -36.39 55.35 41.27
C ARG A 5 -36.80 55.02 42.73
N LYS A 6 -35.88 54.36 43.45
CA LYS A 6 -35.13 54.91 44.62
C LYS A 6 -34.04 53.92 45.13
N THR A 7 -32.75 54.33 45.26
CA THR A 7 -31.98 54.73 46.50
C THR A 7 -31.92 53.67 47.62
N ARG A 8 -30.89 53.52 48.49
CA ARG A 8 -29.67 54.27 48.94
C ARG A 8 -28.79 53.22 49.73
N SER A 9 -27.50 53.36 50.11
CA SER A 9 -26.29 54.04 49.60
C SER A 9 -25.09 53.81 50.56
N THR A 10 -23.88 54.26 50.17
CA THR A 10 -22.75 54.79 51.02
C THR A 10 -21.99 53.86 52.01
N GLU A 11 -20.70 54.05 52.37
CA GLU A 11 -19.51 54.77 51.83
C GLU A 11 -18.30 54.59 52.82
N GLN A 12 -17.10 55.13 52.49
CA GLN A 12 -15.99 55.56 53.39
C GLN A 12 -14.90 54.51 53.77
N LYS A 13 -13.58 54.82 53.86
CA LYS A 13 -12.85 56.10 53.66
C LYS A 13 -11.29 55.96 53.49
N THR A 14 -10.72 56.61 52.45
CA THR A 14 -9.44 57.42 52.42
C THR A 14 -8.06 56.81 52.82
N LYS A 15 -6.85 57.32 52.46
CA LYS A 15 -6.40 58.54 51.70
C LYS A 15 -4.95 58.41 51.12
N ALA A 16 -4.63 59.28 50.13
CA ALA A 16 -3.34 59.80 49.56
C ALA A 16 -1.95 59.42 50.15
N GLY A 17 -0.82 59.43 49.41
CA GLY A 17 -0.48 60.09 48.11
C GLY A 17 0.79 59.50 47.42
N LEU A 18 1.71 60.25 46.77
CA LEU A 18 1.86 61.71 46.65
C LEU A 18 2.47 62.27 45.32
N GLN A 19 3.80 62.43 45.17
CA GLN A 19 4.47 63.27 44.12
C GLN A 19 5.88 62.81 43.66
N SER A 20 6.17 62.98 42.34
CA SER A 20 7.48 63.30 41.66
C SER A 20 8.76 62.45 41.84
N GLY A 21 9.70 62.37 40.88
CA GLY A 21 9.73 62.80 39.47
C GLY A 21 11.11 63.26 38.93
N ARG A 22 11.47 62.88 37.68
CA ARG A 22 12.67 63.26 36.85
C ARG A 22 14.03 62.68 37.28
N ALA A 23 15.07 62.56 36.42
CA ALA A 23 15.17 62.35 34.95
C ALA A 23 16.66 62.15 34.50
N ALA A 24 16.89 61.45 33.38
CA ALA A 24 18.07 61.53 32.47
C ALA A 24 19.45 61.01 33.03
N ASP A 25 20.51 60.73 32.23
CA ASP A 25 20.67 60.76 30.76
C ASP A 25 21.82 59.86 30.19
N GLN A 26 21.72 59.53 28.89
CA GLN A 26 22.75 59.34 27.82
C GLN A 26 24.03 58.45 27.87
N SER A 27 24.32 57.90 26.67
CA SER A 27 25.62 57.44 26.08
C SER A 27 26.21 56.06 26.49
N GLY A 28 26.87 55.29 25.61
CA GLY A 28 26.98 55.43 24.13
C GLY A 28 27.85 54.38 23.38
N ARG A 29 27.27 53.78 22.32
CA ARG A 29 27.80 53.50 20.94
C ARG A 29 29.12 52.70 20.67
N ALA A 30 28.95 51.58 19.94
CA ALA A 30 29.91 50.87 19.04
C ALA A 30 31.18 50.18 19.63
N GLY A 31 31.78 49.14 19.01
CA GLY A 31 31.32 48.27 17.91
C GLY A 31 32.41 47.41 17.21
N LEU A 32 31.98 46.30 16.56
CA LEU A 32 32.61 45.52 15.47
C LEU A 32 33.90 44.66 15.64
N GLN A 33 33.94 43.60 14.80
CA GLN A 33 35.07 42.83 14.21
C GLN A 33 35.85 41.72 14.99
N SER A 34 35.43 40.47 14.70
CA SER A 34 36.21 39.35 14.11
C SER A 34 37.74 39.19 14.33
N SER A 35 38.17 37.95 14.64
CA SER A 35 39.33 37.27 14.00
C SER A 35 39.34 35.75 14.24
N ARG A 36 39.77 34.97 13.24
CA ARG A 36 40.34 33.60 13.44
C ARG A 36 41.78 33.72 13.94
N PRO A 37 42.38 32.63 14.43
CA PRO A 37 43.54 32.11 13.68
C PRO A 37 43.46 30.60 13.41
N GLU A 38 44.43 30.11 12.62
CA GLU A 38 44.56 28.71 12.22
C GLU A 38 45.81 28.06 12.84
N LEU A 39 45.92 26.73 12.68
CA LEU A 39 47.16 25.94 12.67
C LEU A 39 48.12 26.03 13.89
N GLN A 40 48.33 24.88 14.54
CA GLN A 40 49.65 24.23 14.43
C GLN A 40 49.61 22.71 14.67
N CYS A 41 50.64 22.03 14.16
CA CYS A 41 50.81 20.58 14.23
C CYS A 41 51.70 20.19 15.41
N GLY A 42 51.38 19.08 16.09
CA GLY A 42 52.21 18.49 17.14
C GLY A 42 52.38 16.98 16.93
N ARG A 43 53.58 16.55 16.52
CA ARG A 43 54.01 15.15 16.63
C ARG A 43 54.71 14.93 17.98
N SER A 44 54.46 13.80 18.61
CA SER A 44 55.43 13.15 19.50
C SER A 44 55.30 11.63 19.34
N GLU A 45 56.43 10.95 19.23
CA GLU A 45 56.53 9.51 18.93
C GLU A 45 56.88 8.70 20.20
N GLN A 46 57.10 7.40 20.03
CA GLN A 46 57.77 6.47 20.96
C GLN A 46 56.97 6.01 22.21
N GLN A 47 57.13 4.76 22.71
CA GLN A 47 57.58 3.49 22.11
C GLN A 47 57.12 2.34 23.03
N GLY A 48 56.90 1.13 22.50
CA GLY A 48 56.52 -0.03 23.32
C GLY A 48 56.29 -1.32 22.52
N SER A 49 57.34 -2.14 22.40
CA SER A 49 57.33 -3.48 21.79
C SER A 49 56.55 -4.50 22.67
N LEU A 50 56.28 -5.77 22.29
CA LEU A 50 57.06 -6.70 21.46
C LEU A 50 56.21 -7.95 21.06
N GLU A 51 56.35 -8.43 19.81
CA GLU A 51 56.14 -9.83 19.31
C GLU A 51 54.78 -10.56 19.62
N ILE A 52 54.33 -11.62 18.92
CA ILE A 52 54.96 -12.66 18.07
C ILE A 52 54.19 -12.81 16.74
N ALA A 53 54.86 -13.28 15.68
CA ALA A 53 54.27 -13.52 14.36
C ALA A 53 54.02 -15.01 14.05
N ASN A 54 53.08 -15.32 13.14
CA ASN A 54 53.37 -16.07 11.90
C ASN A 54 52.17 -16.22 10.94
N HIS A 55 52.46 -16.15 9.63
CA HIS A 55 51.82 -16.73 8.43
C HIS A 55 50.30 -17.05 8.39
N GLN A 56 49.60 -16.86 7.26
CA GLN A 56 50.04 -17.03 5.86
C GLN A 56 49.34 -16.02 4.90
N ALA A 57 49.82 -15.89 3.66
CA ALA A 57 49.47 -14.78 2.74
C ALA A 57 48.71 -15.20 1.46
N MET A 58 48.13 -14.20 0.78
CA MET A 58 47.44 -14.34 -0.51
C MET A 58 48.37 -14.74 -1.67
N SER A 59 47.80 -15.33 -2.72
CA SER A 59 48.03 -14.83 -4.09
C SER A 59 46.89 -15.19 -5.06
N ILE A 60 46.66 -14.31 -6.03
CA ILE A 60 45.77 -14.47 -7.19
C ILE A 60 46.62 -14.96 -8.37
N TYR A 61 46.07 -15.73 -9.32
CA TYR A 61 46.38 -15.53 -10.75
C TYR A 61 45.32 -16.14 -11.69
N ASN A 62 45.06 -15.44 -12.80
CA ASN A 62 44.19 -15.90 -13.89
C ASN A 62 44.88 -16.93 -14.80
N THR A 63 44.08 -17.76 -15.49
CA THR A 63 44.31 -18.04 -16.92
C THR A 63 43.02 -18.52 -17.58
N SER A 64 42.90 -18.35 -18.90
CA SER A 64 41.72 -18.69 -19.69
C SER A 64 42.09 -19.63 -20.84
N THR A 65 41.26 -20.64 -21.11
CA THR A 65 41.35 -21.45 -22.33
C THR A 65 39.95 -21.92 -22.75
N THR A 66 39.63 -21.76 -24.03
CA THR A 66 38.37 -22.14 -24.68
C THR A 66 38.51 -23.50 -25.38
N VAL A 67 37.41 -24.16 -25.76
CA VAL A 67 37.13 -24.81 -27.07
C VAL A 67 36.24 -26.10 -27.00
N CYS A 68 35.26 -26.14 -27.92
CA CYS A 68 34.46 -27.27 -28.44
C CYS A 68 33.42 -28.03 -27.57
N ALA A 69 32.19 -28.03 -28.10
CA ALA A 69 31.20 -29.12 -27.98
C ALA A 69 31.41 -30.16 -29.11
N PRO A 70 30.52 -31.17 -29.26
CA PRO A 70 29.57 -31.06 -30.38
C PRO A 70 28.13 -31.56 -30.09
N MET A 71 27.18 -31.12 -30.91
CA MET A 71 25.82 -31.70 -31.01
C MET A 71 25.77 -32.87 -31.99
N ILE A 72 24.83 -33.82 -31.80
CA ILE A 72 24.18 -34.60 -32.87
C ILE A 72 22.66 -34.69 -32.60
N SER A 73 21.85 -34.90 -33.64
CA SER A 73 20.43 -34.53 -33.77
C SER A 73 19.36 -35.60 -33.44
N ALA A 74 18.30 -35.12 -32.78
CA ALA A 74 16.86 -35.36 -32.98
C ALA A 74 16.28 -36.58 -33.76
N LEU A 75 15.33 -37.30 -33.09
CA LEU A 75 13.95 -37.69 -33.53
C LEU A 75 13.77 -38.67 -34.75
N PRO A 76 12.58 -39.31 -34.96
CA PRO A 76 11.24 -39.05 -34.39
C PRO A 76 10.43 -40.26 -33.83
N ARG A 77 9.20 -39.99 -33.35
CA ARG A 77 8.19 -40.95 -32.84
C ARG A 77 7.36 -41.60 -33.96
N ARG A 78 6.78 -42.81 -33.74
CA ARG A 78 5.44 -43.28 -34.22
C ARG A 78 4.97 -44.57 -33.47
N PRO A 79 3.73 -45.09 -33.61
CA PRO A 79 2.88 -45.33 -32.43
C PRO A 79 2.42 -46.80 -32.19
N MET A 80 1.58 -46.99 -31.18
CA MET A 80 0.87 -48.25 -30.88
C MET A 80 -0.05 -48.73 -32.01
N ILE A 81 -0.19 -50.05 -32.13
CA ILE A 81 -1.38 -50.73 -32.67
C ILE A 81 -1.82 -51.78 -31.65
N VAL A 82 -3.12 -51.84 -31.37
CA VAL A 82 -3.76 -52.87 -30.55
C VAL A 82 -4.47 -53.85 -31.47
N THR A 83 -4.24 -55.16 -31.29
CA THR A 83 -5.04 -56.22 -31.93
C THR A 83 -5.31 -57.33 -30.92
N ALA A 84 -6.59 -57.61 -30.68
CA ALA A 84 -7.03 -58.72 -29.84
C ALA A 84 -7.13 -60.02 -30.66
N VAL A 85 -6.86 -61.15 -30.02
CA VAL A 85 -7.30 -62.47 -30.47
C VAL A 85 -7.80 -63.23 -29.25
N GLU A 86 -9.12 -63.43 -29.16
CA GLU A 86 -9.66 -64.45 -28.27
C GLU A 86 -9.44 -65.83 -28.88
N GLN A 87 -9.05 -66.82 -28.07
CA GLN A 87 -9.31 -68.21 -28.44
C GLN A 87 -9.55 -69.10 -27.21
N TYR A 88 -10.76 -69.67 -27.15
CA TYR A 88 -11.15 -70.68 -26.17
C TYR A 88 -10.38 -71.99 -26.40
N CYS A 89 -9.77 -72.55 -25.35
CA CYS A 89 -9.74 -74.00 -25.18
C CYS A 89 -9.55 -74.36 -23.70
N GLY A 90 -10.58 -74.97 -23.08
CA GLY A 90 -10.60 -75.23 -21.64
C GLY A 90 -10.12 -76.64 -21.26
N ARG A 91 -9.39 -76.76 -20.14
CA ARG A 91 -9.25 -78.01 -19.38
C ARG A 91 -9.38 -77.75 -17.88
N ARG A 92 -10.20 -78.56 -17.20
CA ARG A 92 -10.36 -78.53 -15.74
C ARG A 92 -9.22 -79.31 -15.07
N THR A 93 -8.49 -78.68 -14.15
CA THR A 93 -7.64 -79.37 -13.18
C THR A 93 -7.90 -78.83 -11.78
N PHE A 94 -8.40 -79.68 -10.89
CA PHE A 94 -8.73 -79.30 -9.52
C PHE A 94 -7.45 -79.28 -8.67
N ARG A 95 -7.05 -78.11 -8.16
CA ARG A 95 -6.06 -77.99 -7.07
C ARG A 95 -6.62 -77.09 -5.98
N ARG A 96 -6.72 -77.64 -4.77
CA ARG A 96 -6.85 -76.85 -3.54
C ARG A 96 -5.47 -76.31 -3.17
N THR A 97 -5.36 -75.01 -2.98
CA THR A 97 -4.20 -74.35 -2.36
C THR A 97 -4.72 -73.25 -1.44
N LEU A 98 -4.02 -72.98 -0.35
CA LEU A 98 -4.56 -72.16 0.75
C LEU A 98 -4.75 -70.70 0.32
N GLN A 99 -5.90 -70.12 0.66
CA GLN A 99 -6.18 -68.70 0.47
C GLN A 99 -5.56 -67.91 1.63
N VAL A 100 -4.29 -67.51 1.46
CA VAL A 100 -3.69 -66.48 2.32
C VAL A 100 -4.46 -65.17 2.09
N ARG A 101 -5.09 -64.62 3.13
CA ARG A 101 -5.61 -63.26 3.09
C ARG A 101 -4.43 -62.29 3.05
N SER A 102 -4.02 -61.88 1.86
CA SER A 102 -3.32 -60.60 1.71
C SER A 102 -4.26 -59.49 2.19
N CYS A 103 -3.83 -58.70 3.17
CA CYS A 103 -4.51 -57.44 3.46
C CYS A 103 -4.43 -56.57 2.20
N SER A 104 -5.56 -56.34 1.55
CA SER A 104 -5.66 -55.29 0.53
C SER A 104 -5.32 -53.98 1.21
N ALA A 105 -4.17 -53.40 0.88
CA ALA A 105 -3.86 -52.04 1.30
C ALA A 105 -5.02 -51.14 0.87
N THR A 106 -5.63 -50.46 1.82
CA THR A 106 -6.64 -49.45 1.53
C THR A 106 -5.95 -48.35 0.75
N SER A 107 -6.14 -48.35 -0.56
CA SER A 107 -5.78 -47.22 -1.41
C SER A 107 -6.48 -46.00 -0.82
N HIS A 108 -5.72 -45.14 -0.16
CA HIS A 108 -6.23 -43.87 0.30
C HIS A 108 -6.59 -43.12 -0.99
N ALA A 109 -7.88 -43.02 -1.28
CA ALA A 109 -8.36 -42.17 -2.35
C ALA A 109 -7.80 -40.78 -2.07
N ALA A 110 -7.25 -40.13 -3.11
CA ALA A 110 -6.76 -38.77 -2.95
C ALA A 110 -7.88 -37.91 -2.34
N PRO A 111 -7.59 -37.09 -1.30
CA PRO A 111 -8.63 -36.32 -0.63
C PRO A 111 -9.36 -35.46 -1.66
N LEU A 112 -10.69 -35.41 -1.55
CA LEU A 112 -11.52 -34.62 -2.46
C LEU A 112 -11.26 -33.13 -2.18
N ARG A 113 -10.46 -32.50 -3.04
CA ARG A 113 -10.13 -31.07 -2.94
C ARG A 113 -11.19 -30.22 -3.61
N ARG A 114 -11.43 -29.03 -3.06
CA ARG A 114 -12.21 -27.98 -3.73
C ARG A 114 -11.32 -27.28 -4.79
N SER A 115 -11.97 -26.48 -5.63
CA SER A 115 -11.32 -25.51 -6.51
C SER A 115 -12.12 -24.22 -6.48
N GLY A 116 -11.44 -23.07 -6.51
CA GLY A 116 -12.10 -21.77 -6.60
C GLY A 116 -12.67 -21.46 -7.98
N ASN A 117 -12.44 -22.32 -8.99
CA ASN A 117 -12.84 -22.12 -10.39
C ASN A 117 -12.31 -20.80 -10.99
N TYR A 118 -11.14 -20.35 -10.50
CA TYR A 118 -10.53 -19.08 -10.87
C TYR A 118 -10.23 -18.98 -12.36
N GLN A 119 -10.46 -17.80 -12.92
CA GLN A 119 -10.11 -17.53 -14.32
C GLN A 119 -8.59 -17.31 -14.46
N PRO A 120 -7.95 -17.82 -15.53
CA PRO A 120 -6.55 -17.51 -15.84
C PRO A 120 -6.29 -16.00 -15.92
N SER A 121 -5.02 -15.59 -15.73
CA SER A 121 -4.60 -14.22 -16.06
C SER A 121 -4.97 -13.88 -17.51
N ILE A 122 -5.58 -12.71 -17.73
CA ILE A 122 -5.80 -12.18 -19.09
C ILE A 122 -4.54 -11.54 -19.67
N TRP A 123 -3.48 -11.41 -18.86
CA TRP A 123 -2.21 -10.79 -19.19
C TRP A 123 -1.18 -11.88 -19.47
N THR A 124 -0.87 -12.11 -20.75
CA THR A 124 0.15 -13.10 -21.14
C THR A 124 1.56 -12.53 -20.95
N ASP A 125 2.54 -13.41 -20.74
CA ASP A 125 3.95 -13.01 -20.65
C ASP A 125 4.42 -12.27 -21.90
N GLU A 126 3.99 -12.68 -23.10
CA GLU A 126 4.34 -11.96 -24.34
C GLU A 126 3.79 -10.54 -24.32
N ARG A 127 2.58 -10.31 -23.78
CA ARG A 127 2.01 -8.97 -23.64
C ARG A 127 2.83 -8.14 -22.66
N VAL A 128 3.21 -8.68 -21.49
CA VAL A 128 4.03 -7.95 -20.50
C VAL A 128 5.43 -7.67 -21.04
N GLN A 129 6.09 -8.65 -21.66
CA GLN A 129 7.42 -8.48 -22.26
C GLN A 129 7.41 -7.54 -23.48
N SER A 130 6.27 -7.41 -24.18
CA SER A 130 6.08 -6.42 -25.26
C SER A 130 5.97 -4.96 -24.80
N LEU A 131 5.89 -4.69 -23.48
CA LEU A 131 5.78 -3.33 -22.95
C LEU A 131 7.08 -2.54 -23.15
N THR A 132 7.15 -1.79 -24.25
CA THR A 132 8.21 -0.81 -24.52
C THR A 132 7.88 0.53 -23.87
N GLY A 133 8.79 1.04 -23.03
CA GLY A 133 8.82 2.47 -22.72
C GLY A 133 9.38 3.29 -23.89
N THR A 134 9.39 4.61 -23.76
CA THR A 134 10.05 5.50 -24.74
C THR A 134 11.56 5.29 -24.78
N SER A 135 12.21 5.62 -25.90
CA SER A 135 13.64 5.38 -26.09
C SER A 135 14.51 6.21 -25.14
N THR A 136 15.75 5.78 -24.87
CA THR A 136 16.66 6.49 -23.94
C THR A 136 16.82 7.96 -24.29
N VAL A 137 16.96 8.30 -25.58
CA VAL A 137 17.05 9.69 -26.06
C VAL A 137 15.77 10.47 -25.73
N GLN A 138 14.59 9.90 -25.97
CA GLN A 138 13.31 10.53 -25.60
C GLN A 138 13.13 10.67 -24.09
N GLN A 139 13.66 9.74 -23.29
CA GLN A 139 13.66 9.86 -21.82
C GLN A 139 14.61 10.95 -21.33
N GLU A 140 15.74 11.17 -22.02
CA GLU A 140 16.67 12.28 -21.75
C GLU A 140 16.03 13.63 -22.12
N GLU A 141 15.48 13.76 -23.33
CA GLU A 141 14.72 14.96 -23.79
C GLU A 141 13.58 15.33 -22.83
N LYS A 142 12.75 14.34 -22.44
CA LYS A 142 11.70 14.52 -21.42
C LYS A 142 12.27 15.01 -20.10
N ARG A 143 13.39 14.42 -19.64
CA ARG A 143 14.00 14.74 -18.34
C ARG A 143 14.60 16.14 -18.32
N GLU A 144 15.20 16.60 -19.42
CA GLU A 144 15.63 17.99 -19.57
C GLU A 144 14.45 18.96 -19.49
N ARG A 145 13.35 18.68 -20.20
CA ARG A 145 12.13 19.51 -20.14
C ARG A 145 11.51 19.51 -18.74
N ILE A 146 11.41 18.35 -18.10
CA ILE A 146 10.97 18.19 -16.70
C ILE A 146 11.83 19.04 -15.75
N ASN A 147 13.16 19.04 -15.90
CA ASN A 147 14.04 19.84 -15.03
C ASN A 147 13.75 21.34 -15.13
N VAL A 148 13.48 21.85 -16.34
CA VAL A 148 13.08 23.25 -16.56
C VAL A 148 11.72 23.53 -15.91
N LEU A 149 10.71 22.70 -16.17
CA LEU A 149 9.35 22.89 -15.64
C LEU A 149 9.30 22.73 -14.11
N LYS A 150 10.09 21.82 -13.54
CA LYS A 150 10.27 21.67 -12.09
C LYS A 150 10.84 22.94 -11.46
N GLN A 151 11.86 23.55 -12.05
CA GLN A 151 12.40 24.81 -11.53
C GLN A 151 11.43 25.99 -11.68
N LEU A 152 10.64 26.05 -12.75
CA LEU A 152 9.57 27.04 -12.89
C LEU A 152 8.49 26.85 -11.81
N THR A 153 8.03 25.62 -11.58
CA THR A 153 7.03 25.28 -10.54
C THR A 153 7.52 25.64 -9.15
N ARG A 154 8.79 25.33 -8.82
CA ARG A 154 9.46 25.78 -7.59
C ARG A 154 9.42 27.30 -7.43
N ASN A 155 9.75 28.05 -8.50
CA ASN A 155 9.75 29.51 -8.46
C ASN A 155 8.35 30.11 -8.22
N TYR A 156 7.27 29.40 -8.60
CA TYR A 156 5.91 29.78 -8.25
C TYR A 156 5.57 29.46 -6.79
N LEU A 157 5.90 28.25 -6.30
CA LEU A 157 5.63 27.85 -4.91
C LEU A 157 6.27 28.78 -3.88
N ILE A 158 7.54 29.17 -4.09
CA ILE A 158 8.27 30.07 -3.16
C ILE A 158 7.92 31.57 -3.33
N CYS A 159 6.84 31.91 -4.04
CA CYS A 159 6.50 33.29 -4.34
C CYS A 159 5.74 33.97 -3.18
N GLU A 160 6.47 34.65 -2.29
CA GLU A 160 5.98 35.45 -1.15
C GLU A 160 4.95 36.56 -1.48
N LYS A 161 4.59 36.75 -2.77
CA LYS A 161 3.68 37.80 -3.23
C LYS A 161 2.29 37.32 -3.61
N GLN A 162 2.05 36.01 -3.54
CA GLN A 162 0.73 35.43 -3.78
C GLN A 162 -0.17 35.55 -2.54
N GLN A 163 -1.48 35.49 -2.76
CA GLN A 163 -2.46 35.38 -1.69
C GLN A 163 -2.48 33.95 -1.14
N VAL A 164 -2.85 33.76 0.13
CA VAL A 164 -2.96 32.44 0.78
C VAL A 164 -3.81 31.46 -0.04
N ALA A 165 -4.93 31.93 -0.60
CA ALA A 165 -5.80 31.11 -1.45
C ALA A 165 -5.12 30.65 -2.75
N GLU A 166 -4.31 31.52 -3.37
CA GLU A 166 -3.55 31.21 -4.59
C GLU A 166 -2.43 30.19 -4.31
N GLN A 167 -1.74 30.32 -3.17
CA GLN A 167 -0.70 29.38 -2.74
C GLN A 167 -1.29 28.01 -2.39
N LEU A 168 -2.38 27.96 -1.63
CA LEU A 168 -3.09 26.72 -1.31
C LEU A 168 -3.63 26.03 -2.57
N GLN A 169 -4.20 26.79 -3.52
CA GLN A 169 -4.64 26.24 -4.80
C GLN A 169 -3.47 25.70 -5.63
N LEU A 170 -2.32 26.38 -5.64
CA LEU A 170 -1.12 25.87 -6.32
C LEU A 170 -0.61 24.57 -5.68
N ILE A 171 -0.64 24.45 -4.35
CA ILE A 171 -0.28 23.20 -3.64
C ILE A 171 -1.26 22.08 -3.98
N ASP A 172 -2.57 22.33 -3.94
CA ASP A 172 -3.60 21.35 -4.32
C ASP A 172 -3.43 20.88 -5.78
N HIS A 173 -3.24 21.81 -6.72
CA HIS A 173 -2.96 21.45 -8.12
C HIS A 173 -1.67 20.63 -8.25
N VAL A 174 -0.59 20.97 -7.54
CA VAL A 174 0.68 20.23 -7.53
C VAL A 174 0.53 18.82 -6.92
N GLN A 175 -0.35 18.66 -5.93
CA GLN A 175 -0.71 17.38 -5.33
C GLN A 175 -1.59 16.54 -6.26
N GLN A 176 -2.72 17.05 -6.72
CA GLN A 176 -3.66 16.31 -7.57
C GLN A 176 -3.11 15.99 -8.98
N LEU A 177 -2.16 16.76 -9.49
CA LEU A 177 -1.40 16.41 -10.71
C LEU A 177 -0.28 15.37 -10.46
N GLY A 178 -0.09 14.90 -9.23
CA GLY A 178 0.82 13.81 -8.89
C GLY A 178 2.30 14.16 -8.91
N VAL A 179 2.66 15.45 -8.88
CA VAL A 179 4.05 15.94 -8.93
C VAL A 179 4.55 16.52 -7.60
N ALA A 180 3.71 16.60 -6.56
CA ALA A 180 4.10 17.09 -5.23
C ALA A 180 5.31 16.38 -4.60
N TYR A 181 5.56 15.12 -4.95
CA TYR A 181 6.74 14.39 -4.47
C TYR A 181 8.08 15.02 -4.90
N HIS A 182 8.06 15.93 -5.89
CA HIS A 182 9.21 16.73 -6.31
C HIS A 182 9.50 17.95 -5.43
N PHE A 183 8.58 18.34 -4.55
CA PHE A 183 8.57 19.62 -3.81
C PHE A 183 8.21 19.46 -2.32
N LYS A 184 8.54 18.31 -1.70
CA LYS A 184 8.10 18.00 -0.33
C LYS A 184 8.57 19.06 0.67
N ASP A 185 9.78 19.59 0.50
CA ASP A 185 10.37 20.63 1.34
C ASP A 185 9.69 21.99 1.10
N GLU A 186 9.54 22.40 -0.16
CA GLU A 186 8.93 23.69 -0.52
C GLU A 186 7.45 23.78 -0.14
N ILE A 187 6.71 22.66 -0.23
CA ILE A 187 5.32 22.58 0.25
C ILE A 187 5.28 22.70 1.78
N ALA A 188 6.17 22.03 2.50
CA ALA A 188 6.24 22.14 3.95
C ALA A 188 6.58 23.57 4.41
N ASP A 189 7.56 24.22 3.77
CA ASP A 189 7.92 25.62 4.06
C ASP A 189 6.73 26.58 3.84
N VAL A 190 6.01 26.47 2.72
CA VAL A 190 4.83 27.32 2.46
C VAL A 190 3.72 27.04 3.47
N LEU A 191 3.44 25.77 3.81
CA LEU A 191 2.42 25.42 4.81
C LEU A 191 2.79 25.92 6.21
N ASN A 192 4.07 25.88 6.60
CA ASN A 192 4.56 26.46 7.85
C ASN A 192 4.42 27.99 7.87
N LEU A 193 4.70 28.66 6.74
CA LEU A 193 4.56 30.10 6.61
C LEU A 193 3.10 30.58 6.70
N LEU A 194 2.10 29.72 6.47
CA LEU A 194 0.68 30.09 6.59
C LEU A 194 0.32 30.67 7.96
N GLU A 195 0.97 30.25 9.04
CA GLU A 195 0.71 30.83 10.37
C GLU A 195 0.94 32.34 10.43
N THR A 196 1.82 32.87 9.58
CA THR A 196 2.14 34.31 9.49
C THR A 196 1.06 35.15 8.80
N PHE A 197 0.11 34.52 8.09
CA PHE A 197 -0.98 35.18 7.37
C PHE A 197 -2.29 35.30 8.19
N ARG A 198 -2.22 35.04 9.51
CA ARG A 198 -3.34 35.24 10.43
C ARG A 198 -3.45 36.73 10.84
N ASP A 199 -4.68 37.22 10.99
CA ASP A 199 -4.96 38.55 11.55
C ASP A 199 -4.60 38.64 13.04
N GLU A 200 -4.66 39.84 13.63
CA GLU A 200 -4.40 40.08 15.06
C GLU A 200 -5.31 39.30 16.03
N LYS A 201 -6.32 38.58 15.52
CA LYS A 201 -7.26 37.75 16.27
C LYS A 201 -7.12 36.25 15.92
N GLY A 202 -6.17 35.87 15.06
CA GLY A 202 -5.86 34.48 14.68
C GLY A 202 -6.58 33.95 13.44
N ASN A 203 -7.37 34.77 12.72
CA ASN A 203 -8.17 34.36 11.56
C ASN A 203 -7.39 34.51 10.24
N PHE A 204 -7.66 33.66 9.25
CA PHE A 204 -7.21 33.87 7.88
C PHE A 204 -8.21 34.76 7.12
N GLU A 205 -7.75 35.80 6.42
CA GLU A 205 -8.62 36.53 5.47
C GLU A 205 -8.65 35.82 4.11
N ALA A 206 -9.43 34.72 4.04
CA ALA A 206 -9.72 34.01 2.81
C ALA A 206 -11.19 34.17 2.43
N ARG A 207 -11.47 34.64 1.21
CA ARG A 207 -12.82 34.68 0.64
C ARG A 207 -12.89 33.67 -0.51
N CYS A 208 -13.77 32.67 -0.39
CA CYS A 208 -14.06 31.82 -1.53
C CYS A 208 -15.07 32.54 -2.45
N GLU A 209 -14.61 33.01 -3.60
CA GLU A 209 -15.46 33.76 -4.55
C GLU A 209 -16.50 32.86 -5.25
N ASN A 210 -16.26 31.54 -5.27
CA ASN A 210 -17.17 30.55 -5.83
C ASN A 210 -17.69 29.61 -4.73
N GLN A 211 -18.95 29.80 -4.33
CA GLN A 211 -19.61 29.03 -3.28
C GLN A 211 -19.57 27.51 -3.51
N ILE A 212 -19.61 27.05 -4.77
CA ILE A 212 -19.59 25.62 -5.12
C ILE A 212 -18.19 25.03 -4.89
N ARG A 213 -17.12 25.74 -5.31
CA ARG A 213 -15.75 25.34 -4.98
C ARG A 213 -15.52 25.38 -3.45
N GLY A 214 -16.08 26.34 -2.74
CA GLY A 214 -16.02 26.40 -1.26
C GLY A 214 -16.71 25.21 -0.57
N LEU A 215 -17.89 24.80 -1.05
CA LEU A 215 -18.59 23.60 -0.58
C LEU A 215 -17.80 22.31 -0.91
N LEU A 216 -17.18 22.24 -2.09
CA LEU A 216 -16.34 21.10 -2.48
C LEU A 216 -15.09 21.00 -1.61
N SER A 217 -14.37 22.10 -1.35
CA SER A 217 -13.23 22.11 -0.42
C SER A 217 -13.65 21.76 1.01
N LEU A 218 -14.83 22.20 1.47
CA LEU A 218 -15.35 21.83 2.79
C LEU A 218 -15.70 20.33 2.88
N TYR A 219 -16.30 19.78 1.82
CA TYR A 219 -16.57 18.34 1.68
C TYR A 219 -15.26 17.55 1.75
N GLU A 220 -14.29 17.82 0.89
CA GLU A 220 -13.03 17.05 0.83
C GLU A 220 -12.22 17.17 2.14
N ALA A 221 -12.15 18.37 2.74
CA ALA A 221 -11.48 18.57 4.03
C ALA A 221 -12.15 17.84 5.20
N SER A 222 -13.48 17.62 5.14
CA SER A 222 -14.20 16.94 6.22
C SER A 222 -13.78 15.48 6.41
N TYR A 223 -13.29 14.80 5.37
CA TYR A 223 -12.80 13.42 5.42
C TYR A 223 -11.39 13.27 6.05
N LEU A 224 -10.80 14.37 6.51
CA LEU A 224 -9.63 14.38 7.39
C LEU A 224 -10.01 14.26 8.88
N GLU A 225 -11.30 14.13 9.21
CA GLU A 225 -11.80 14.06 10.61
C GLU A 225 -11.08 13.01 11.47
N LYS A 226 -10.90 13.34 12.75
CA LYS A 226 -10.34 12.50 13.82
C LYS A 226 -11.37 12.23 14.91
N GLU A 227 -11.09 11.29 15.81
CA GLU A 227 -12.03 10.96 16.88
C GLU A 227 -12.20 12.15 17.86
N GLY A 228 -13.41 12.71 17.90
CA GLY A 228 -13.78 13.89 18.70
C GLY A 228 -14.18 15.13 17.89
N GLU A 229 -13.86 15.19 16.59
CA GLU A 229 -14.04 16.40 15.76
C GLU A 229 -15.46 16.53 15.16
N SER A 230 -16.48 16.62 16.02
CA SER A 230 -17.90 16.63 15.61
C SER A 230 -18.26 17.70 14.57
N VAL A 231 -17.56 18.85 14.57
CA VAL A 231 -17.75 19.94 13.62
C VAL A 231 -17.42 19.53 12.18
N LEU A 232 -16.39 18.68 11.97
CA LEU A 232 -16.07 18.19 10.63
C LEU A 232 -17.12 17.19 10.14
N LYS A 233 -17.69 16.38 11.05
CA LYS A 233 -18.82 15.51 10.71
C LYS A 233 -20.08 16.29 10.32
N GLU A 234 -20.41 17.36 11.05
CA GLU A 234 -21.52 18.27 10.69
C GLU A 234 -21.26 18.98 9.34
N ALA A 235 -20.01 19.37 9.07
CA ALA A 235 -19.62 19.93 7.78
C ALA A 235 -19.70 18.92 6.62
N MET A 236 -19.32 17.66 6.85
CA MET A 236 -19.46 16.55 5.89
C MET A 236 -20.92 16.34 5.51
N ASP A 237 -21.81 16.20 6.51
CA ASP A 237 -23.24 15.98 6.31
C ASP A 237 -23.86 17.17 5.53
N PHE A 238 -23.57 18.42 5.93
CA PHE A 238 -24.04 19.64 5.26
C PHE A 238 -23.53 19.79 3.82
N ALA A 239 -22.21 19.66 3.60
CA ALA A 239 -21.63 19.84 2.26
C ALA A 239 -22.11 18.75 1.29
N THR A 240 -22.30 17.52 1.78
CA THR A 240 -22.88 16.41 0.98
C THR A 240 -24.30 16.73 0.51
N GLU A 241 -25.16 17.25 1.38
CA GLU A 241 -26.54 17.63 1.04
C GLU A 241 -26.56 18.78 0.02
N GLN A 242 -25.80 19.84 0.26
CA GLN A 242 -25.75 21.01 -0.62
C GLN A 242 -25.18 20.70 -2.01
N LEU A 243 -24.10 19.91 -2.10
CA LEU A 243 -23.51 19.55 -3.39
C LEU A 243 -24.44 18.66 -4.22
N LYS A 244 -25.18 17.73 -3.58
CA LYS A 244 -26.19 16.90 -4.28
C LYS A 244 -27.35 17.73 -4.82
N ALA A 245 -27.92 18.62 -4.01
CA ALA A 245 -28.98 19.53 -4.46
C ALA A 245 -28.53 20.36 -5.68
N LEU A 246 -27.35 20.98 -5.64
CA LEU A 246 -26.81 21.77 -6.75
C LEU A 246 -26.56 20.94 -8.02
N MET A 247 -26.20 19.66 -7.88
CA MET A 247 -26.03 18.74 -9.01
C MET A 247 -27.37 18.36 -9.66
N GLU A 248 -28.39 18.09 -8.84
CA GLU A 248 -29.75 17.74 -9.27
C GLU A 248 -30.49 18.93 -9.91
N GLU A 249 -30.31 20.14 -9.38
CA GLU A 249 -30.87 21.39 -9.94
C GLU A 249 -30.25 21.80 -11.29
N GLY A 250 -29.08 21.27 -11.64
CA GLY A 250 -28.27 21.78 -12.75
C GLY A 250 -27.48 23.06 -12.41
N SER A 251 -27.44 23.45 -11.13
CA SER A 251 -26.80 24.68 -10.63
C SER A 251 -25.26 24.64 -10.68
N VAL A 252 -24.63 23.46 -10.80
CA VAL A 252 -23.17 23.32 -10.99
C VAL A 252 -22.77 23.51 -12.46
N PRO A 253 -21.91 24.49 -12.81
CA PRO A 253 -21.46 24.73 -14.18
C PRO A 253 -20.67 23.57 -14.80
N GLU A 254 -20.93 23.31 -16.08
CA GLU A 254 -20.15 22.40 -16.94
C GLU A 254 -18.80 23.01 -17.37
N ALA A 255 -18.68 24.35 -17.34
CA ALA A 255 -17.45 25.05 -17.69
C ALA A 255 -16.34 24.82 -16.65
N GLY A 256 -15.13 24.45 -17.11
CA GLY A 256 -13.98 24.19 -16.24
C GLY A 256 -14.06 22.87 -15.46
N GLY A 257 -14.83 21.90 -15.93
CA GLY A 257 -14.87 20.53 -15.36
C GLY A 257 -15.42 20.45 -13.94
N LEU A 258 -16.06 21.50 -13.43
CA LEU A 258 -16.46 21.59 -12.02
C LEU A 258 -17.60 20.62 -11.70
N ARG A 259 -18.50 20.36 -12.65
CA ARG A 259 -19.58 19.36 -12.52
C ARG A 259 -19.02 17.94 -12.37
N GLU A 260 -17.98 17.62 -13.13
CA GLU A 260 -17.27 16.35 -13.10
C GLU A 260 -16.46 16.21 -11.79
N GLN A 261 -15.80 17.28 -11.34
CA GLN A 261 -15.10 17.32 -10.04
C GLN A 261 -16.05 17.08 -8.87
N VAL A 262 -17.24 17.71 -8.85
CA VAL A 262 -18.25 17.49 -7.81
C VAL A 262 -18.84 16.07 -7.89
N ALA A 263 -19.09 15.54 -9.09
CA ALA A 263 -19.56 14.16 -9.26
C ALA A 263 -18.56 13.13 -8.71
N HIS A 264 -17.28 13.29 -9.06
CA HIS A 264 -16.18 12.42 -8.64
C HIS A 264 -15.94 12.47 -7.12
N ALA A 265 -16.05 13.66 -6.52
CA ALA A 265 -16.03 13.84 -5.07
C ALA A 265 -17.18 13.13 -4.36
N LEU A 266 -18.42 13.29 -4.85
CA LEU A 266 -19.59 12.63 -4.27
C LEU A 266 -19.61 11.10 -4.45
N GLN A 267 -18.78 10.54 -5.34
CA GLN A 267 -18.54 9.09 -5.46
C GLN A 267 -17.50 8.62 -4.43
N ILE A 268 -16.33 9.27 -4.38
CA ILE A 268 -15.27 9.00 -3.39
C ILE A 268 -14.60 10.32 -3.00
N PRO A 269 -14.47 10.66 -1.71
CA PRO A 269 -13.68 11.82 -1.29
C PRO A 269 -12.19 11.62 -1.58
N LEU A 270 -11.48 12.69 -1.94
CA LEU A 270 -10.08 12.70 -2.34
C LEU A 270 -9.17 11.96 -1.33
N ASN A 271 -9.41 12.11 -0.02
CA ASN A 271 -8.62 11.42 1.01
C ASN A 271 -8.74 9.88 0.97
N TRP A 272 -9.76 9.32 0.31
CA TRP A 272 -9.98 7.87 0.22
C TRP A 272 -9.69 7.30 -1.19
N ARG A 273 -9.29 8.12 -2.17
CA ARG A 273 -8.95 7.66 -3.53
C ARG A 273 -7.54 7.07 -3.61
N LEU A 274 -7.33 6.08 -4.48
CA LEU A 274 -6.00 5.60 -4.85
C LEU A 274 -5.26 6.68 -5.66
N GLU A 275 -4.21 7.23 -5.06
CA GLU A 275 -3.54 8.46 -5.51
C GLU A 275 -3.12 8.40 -7.00
N ARG A 276 -2.50 7.30 -7.45
CA ARG A 276 -1.96 7.24 -8.82
C ARG A 276 -3.04 7.16 -9.92
N VAL A 277 -4.24 6.66 -9.62
CA VAL A 277 -5.42 6.73 -10.49
C VAL A 277 -6.03 8.12 -10.44
N GLN A 278 -6.14 8.73 -9.25
CA GLN A 278 -6.57 10.13 -9.12
C GLN A 278 -5.68 11.08 -9.94
N HIS A 279 -4.36 10.90 -9.91
CA HIS A 279 -3.42 11.72 -10.71
C HIS A 279 -3.68 11.56 -12.21
N ARG A 280 -3.92 10.34 -12.70
CA ARG A 280 -4.27 10.10 -14.11
C ARG A 280 -5.57 10.80 -14.49
N TRP A 281 -6.62 10.62 -13.68
CA TRP A 281 -7.93 11.22 -13.87
C TRP A 281 -7.86 12.76 -13.87
N PHE A 282 -7.13 13.36 -12.92
CA PHE A 282 -7.02 14.82 -12.81
C PHE A 282 -6.24 15.43 -13.97
N ILE A 283 -5.14 14.83 -14.42
CA ILE A 283 -4.40 15.27 -15.63
C ILE A 283 -5.30 15.23 -16.88
N GLU A 284 -6.29 14.34 -16.94
CA GLU A 284 -7.27 14.29 -18.03
C GLU A 284 -8.43 15.28 -17.85
N ALA A 285 -8.94 15.48 -16.63
CA ALA A 285 -9.96 16.47 -16.30
C ALA A 285 -9.48 17.92 -16.50
N CYS A 286 -8.20 18.21 -16.29
CA CYS A 286 -7.59 19.52 -16.54
C CYS A 286 -7.42 19.88 -18.03
N ARG A 287 -7.77 19.00 -18.97
CA ARG A 287 -7.62 19.26 -20.42
C ARG A 287 -8.62 20.31 -20.91
N GLY A 288 -8.16 21.55 -21.02
CA GLY A 288 -8.99 22.69 -21.43
C GLY A 288 -9.62 23.45 -20.26
N ASP A 289 -9.17 23.21 -19.02
CA ASP A 289 -9.43 24.12 -17.90
C ASP A 289 -8.40 25.27 -17.93
N ASP A 290 -8.81 26.43 -18.44
CA ASP A 290 -7.99 27.65 -18.51
C ASP A 290 -7.53 28.17 -17.13
N THR A 291 -8.04 27.63 -16.01
CA THR A 291 -7.57 27.96 -14.65
C THR A 291 -6.33 27.17 -14.22
N ILE A 292 -5.97 26.12 -14.95
CA ILE A 292 -4.78 25.29 -14.66
C ILE A 292 -3.57 25.89 -15.40
N ASN A 293 -2.45 26.06 -14.69
CA ASN A 293 -1.22 26.54 -15.31
C ASN A 293 -0.73 25.51 -16.36
N PRO A 294 -0.66 25.86 -17.67
CA PRO A 294 -0.36 24.88 -18.72
C PRO A 294 1.06 24.31 -18.61
N LEU A 295 2.00 25.04 -18.02
CA LEU A 295 3.37 24.55 -17.77
C LEU A 295 3.41 23.49 -16.65
N LEU A 296 2.50 23.59 -15.68
CA LEU A 296 2.34 22.60 -14.62
C LEU A 296 1.61 21.35 -15.14
N LEU A 297 0.61 21.52 -16.02
CA LEU A 297 -0.05 20.41 -16.70
C LEU A 297 0.90 19.65 -17.64
N GLU A 298 1.69 20.35 -18.46
CA GLU A 298 2.74 19.76 -19.30
C GLU A 298 3.75 18.96 -18.46
N PHE A 299 4.18 19.51 -17.32
CA PHE A 299 5.07 18.82 -16.40
C PHE A 299 4.46 17.53 -15.86
N ALA A 300 3.22 17.58 -15.38
CA ALA A 300 2.51 16.40 -14.88
C ALA A 300 2.37 15.30 -15.93
N GLN A 301 2.07 15.67 -17.19
CA GLN A 301 1.97 14.72 -18.30
C GLN A 301 3.33 14.08 -18.64
N LEU A 302 4.41 14.87 -18.69
CA LEU A 302 5.77 14.39 -18.95
C LEU A 302 6.26 13.47 -17.83
N ASP A 303 6.06 13.86 -16.56
CA ASP A 303 6.47 13.10 -15.38
C ASP A 303 5.67 11.81 -15.26
N PHE A 304 4.34 11.86 -15.40
CA PHE A 304 3.48 10.67 -15.36
C PHE A 304 3.97 9.62 -16.36
N ASN A 305 4.26 10.04 -17.59
CA ASN A 305 4.75 9.17 -18.65
C ASN A 305 6.16 8.62 -18.39
N LEU A 306 7.05 9.41 -17.78
CA LEU A 306 8.40 8.95 -17.43
C LEU A 306 8.39 7.95 -16.27
N VAL A 307 7.52 8.17 -15.27
CA VAL A 307 7.29 7.23 -14.16
C VAL A 307 6.62 5.94 -14.67
N GLN A 308 5.66 6.03 -15.59
CA GLN A 308 5.04 4.86 -16.23
C GLN A 308 6.06 4.01 -17.01
N ASP A 309 7.03 4.62 -17.68
CA ASP A 309 8.09 3.87 -18.36
C ASP A 309 9.01 3.10 -17.39
N THR A 310 9.17 3.58 -16.14
CA THR A 310 9.78 2.80 -15.04
C THR A 310 8.92 1.59 -14.69
N TYR A 311 7.60 1.75 -14.54
CA TYR A 311 6.69 0.64 -14.22
C TYR A 311 6.73 -0.47 -15.29
N LYS A 312 6.78 -0.11 -16.58
CA LYS A 312 6.96 -1.07 -17.70
C LYS A 312 8.29 -1.83 -17.60
N SER A 313 9.30 -1.27 -16.95
CA SER A 313 10.57 -1.97 -16.69
C SER A 313 10.45 -2.94 -15.51
N GLU A 314 9.89 -2.48 -14.38
CA GLU A 314 9.62 -3.29 -13.18
C GLU A 314 8.74 -4.52 -13.52
N LEU A 315 7.62 -4.32 -14.22
CA LEU A 315 6.73 -5.39 -14.67
C LEU A 315 7.42 -6.46 -15.53
N ARG A 316 8.35 -6.07 -16.40
CA ARG A 316 9.10 -7.03 -17.23
C ARG A 316 10.14 -7.82 -16.45
N GLU A 317 10.63 -7.32 -15.31
CA GLU A 317 11.38 -8.13 -14.36
C GLU A 317 10.47 -9.05 -13.56
N LEU A 318 9.32 -8.55 -13.09
CA LEU A 318 8.35 -9.33 -12.31
C LEU A 318 7.77 -10.52 -13.07
N SER A 319 7.42 -10.36 -14.36
CA SER A 319 6.96 -11.48 -15.21
C SER A 319 8.05 -12.54 -15.38
N ARG A 320 9.30 -12.13 -15.70
CA ARG A 320 10.45 -13.06 -15.78
C ARG A 320 10.74 -13.76 -14.45
N TRP A 321 10.52 -13.09 -13.32
CA TRP A 321 10.66 -13.68 -11.99
C TRP A 321 9.55 -14.70 -11.72
N TRP A 322 8.28 -14.33 -11.91
CA TRP A 322 7.10 -15.14 -11.58
C TRP A 322 7.05 -16.43 -12.41
N SER A 323 7.12 -16.29 -13.73
CA SER A 323 7.18 -17.44 -14.65
C SER A 323 8.47 -18.25 -14.47
N GLY A 324 9.55 -17.61 -14.02
CA GLY A 324 10.79 -18.28 -13.62
C GLY A 324 10.68 -19.17 -12.38
N LEU A 325 9.69 -18.96 -11.50
CA LEU A 325 9.37 -19.89 -10.41
C LEU A 325 8.53 -21.08 -10.91
N GLY A 326 7.75 -20.89 -11.98
CA GLY A 326 6.84 -21.91 -12.52
C GLY A 326 5.77 -22.34 -11.52
N LEU A 327 5.30 -21.41 -10.67
CA LEU A 327 4.30 -21.68 -9.63
C LEU A 327 2.90 -21.83 -10.24
N SER A 328 2.49 -20.94 -11.14
CA SER A 328 1.16 -20.99 -11.80
C SER A 328 0.93 -22.29 -12.58
N GLU A 329 1.95 -22.81 -13.28
CA GLU A 329 1.88 -24.12 -13.96
C GLU A 329 1.71 -25.31 -13.00
N LYS A 330 2.35 -25.25 -11.82
CA LYS A 330 2.41 -26.37 -10.86
C LYS A 330 1.33 -26.31 -9.79
N LEU A 331 0.73 -25.14 -9.58
CA LEU A 331 -0.35 -24.86 -8.64
C LEU A 331 -1.56 -24.26 -9.38
N PRO A 332 -2.12 -24.94 -10.41
CA PRO A 332 -3.18 -24.40 -11.28
C PRO A 332 -4.56 -24.27 -10.58
N PHE A 333 -4.59 -24.39 -9.26
CA PHE A 333 -5.75 -24.11 -8.41
C PHE A 333 -5.67 -22.73 -7.74
N CYS A 334 -4.52 -22.06 -7.80
CA CYS A 334 -4.32 -20.69 -7.33
C CYS A 334 -4.67 -19.65 -8.40
N ARG A 335 -5.00 -18.43 -7.97
CA ARG A 335 -5.14 -17.23 -8.79
C ARG A 335 -3.76 -16.79 -9.32
N ASP A 336 -3.69 -16.45 -10.60
CA ASP A 336 -2.52 -15.82 -11.21
C ASP A 336 -2.83 -14.35 -11.51
N ARG A 337 -2.31 -13.44 -10.70
CA ARG A 337 -2.75 -12.02 -10.60
C ARG A 337 -1.58 -11.04 -10.50
N LEU A 338 -0.54 -11.27 -11.32
CA LEU A 338 0.71 -10.50 -11.25
C LEU A 338 0.54 -9.00 -11.53
N LEU A 339 -0.35 -8.62 -12.46
CA LEU A 339 -0.56 -7.22 -12.85
C LEU A 339 -1.41 -6.49 -11.81
N GLU A 340 -2.42 -7.16 -11.29
CA GLU A 340 -3.28 -6.70 -10.21
C GLU A 340 -2.45 -6.52 -8.92
N SER A 341 -1.58 -7.48 -8.60
CA SER A 341 -0.61 -7.41 -7.49
C SER A 341 0.37 -6.25 -7.64
N TYR A 342 0.80 -5.94 -8.87
CA TYR A 342 1.66 -4.78 -9.14
C TYR A 342 0.90 -3.46 -9.03
N LEU A 343 -0.37 -3.40 -9.46
CA LEU A 343 -1.21 -2.21 -9.29
C LEU A 343 -1.49 -1.94 -7.80
N TRP A 344 -1.69 -2.99 -6.98
CA TRP A 344 -1.71 -2.85 -5.51
C TRP A 344 -0.42 -2.19 -4.99
N ALA A 345 0.74 -2.68 -5.42
CA ALA A 345 2.03 -2.15 -5.00
C ALA A 345 2.28 -0.69 -5.47
N VAL A 346 1.82 -0.32 -6.67
CA VAL A 346 1.79 1.08 -7.16
C VAL A 346 0.81 1.94 -6.35
N GLY A 347 -0.30 1.35 -5.89
CA GLY A 347 -1.25 1.99 -4.99
C GLY A 347 -0.62 2.39 -3.66
N PHE A 348 0.21 1.52 -3.07
CA PHE A 348 0.97 1.83 -1.85
C PHE A 348 1.98 2.96 -2.04
N THR A 349 2.82 2.88 -3.09
CA THR A 349 3.82 3.91 -3.41
C THR A 349 4.12 3.98 -4.90
N TYR A 350 3.79 5.14 -5.47
CA TYR A 350 3.88 5.40 -6.90
C TYR A 350 5.19 6.10 -7.32
N GLU A 351 5.96 6.65 -6.38
CA GLU A 351 7.11 7.51 -6.67
C GLU A 351 8.27 6.73 -7.35
N PRO A 352 9.02 7.33 -8.29
CA PRO A 352 10.03 6.62 -9.09
C PRO A 352 11.20 6.08 -8.26
N ASP A 353 11.55 6.69 -7.13
CA ASP A 353 12.60 6.23 -6.21
C ASP A 353 12.20 5.00 -5.37
N ARG A 354 10.91 4.63 -5.35
CA ARG A 354 10.36 3.55 -4.52
C ARG A 354 10.19 2.22 -5.26
N GLY A 355 10.83 2.06 -6.42
CA GLY A 355 10.78 0.84 -7.23
C GLY A 355 11.17 -0.44 -6.47
N ARG A 356 12.12 -0.37 -5.51
CA ARG A 356 12.43 -1.52 -4.64
C ARG A 356 11.22 -1.99 -3.84
N CYS A 357 10.43 -1.07 -3.27
CA CYS A 357 9.24 -1.40 -2.50
C CYS A 357 8.21 -2.08 -3.40
N ARG A 358 7.85 -1.46 -4.53
CA ARG A 358 6.92 -2.09 -5.50
C ARG A 358 7.37 -3.49 -5.92
N MET A 359 8.67 -3.66 -6.16
CA MET A 359 9.28 -4.93 -6.55
C MET A 359 9.32 -5.99 -5.45
N ILE A 360 9.22 -5.66 -4.16
CA ILE A 360 9.02 -6.66 -3.09
C ILE A 360 7.54 -6.85 -2.77
N GLU A 361 6.75 -5.79 -2.65
CA GLU A 361 5.32 -5.90 -2.31
C GLU A 361 4.58 -6.72 -3.36
N THR A 362 4.84 -6.51 -4.65
CA THR A 362 4.24 -7.36 -5.71
C THR A 362 4.55 -8.84 -5.53
N LYS A 363 5.78 -9.17 -5.13
CA LYS A 363 6.22 -10.57 -4.92
C LYS A 363 5.59 -11.15 -3.65
N SER A 364 5.50 -10.35 -2.59
CA SER A 364 4.80 -10.71 -1.36
C SER A 364 3.31 -10.92 -1.61
N ILE A 365 2.62 -10.05 -2.34
CA ILE A 365 1.20 -10.19 -2.71
C ILE A 365 1.00 -11.47 -3.55
N CYS A 366 1.84 -11.74 -4.55
CA CYS A 366 1.76 -12.99 -5.32
C CYS A 366 1.90 -14.25 -4.43
N PHE A 367 2.72 -14.20 -3.38
CA PHE A 367 2.77 -15.27 -2.38
C PHE A 367 1.56 -15.28 -1.43
N ILE A 368 1.09 -14.11 -0.96
CA ILE A 368 -0.10 -13.96 -0.11
C ILE A 368 -1.30 -14.62 -0.77
N THR A 369 -1.61 -14.29 -2.03
CA THR A 369 -2.73 -14.86 -2.79
C THR A 369 -2.57 -16.37 -3.02
N LEU A 370 -1.37 -16.81 -3.41
CA LEU A 370 -1.08 -18.23 -3.62
C LEU A 370 -1.25 -19.06 -2.33
N ILE A 371 -0.89 -18.48 -1.19
CA ILE A 371 -1.03 -19.12 0.13
C ILE A 371 -2.48 -19.08 0.60
N ASP A 372 -3.19 -17.96 0.40
CA ASP A 372 -4.63 -17.82 0.64
C ASP A 372 -5.39 -18.96 -0.07
N ASP A 373 -5.13 -19.17 -1.37
CA ASP A 373 -5.69 -20.27 -2.19
C ASP A 373 -5.37 -21.70 -1.70
N ILE A 374 -4.30 -21.86 -0.91
CA ILE A 374 -3.98 -23.12 -0.24
C ILE A 374 -4.86 -23.30 1.01
N TYR A 375 -5.11 -22.24 1.78
CA TYR A 375 -5.89 -22.28 3.02
C TYR A 375 -7.41 -22.24 2.81
N ASP A 376 -7.92 -21.38 1.93
CA ASP A 376 -9.36 -21.13 1.73
C ASP A 376 -10.04 -22.22 0.88
N VAL A 377 -9.31 -22.83 -0.06
CA VAL A 377 -9.83 -23.75 -1.09
C VAL A 377 -9.17 -25.14 -1.04
N TYR A 378 -7.85 -25.23 -1.26
CA TYR A 378 -7.26 -26.48 -1.78
C TYR A 378 -6.71 -27.45 -0.72
N GLY A 379 -6.22 -26.94 0.41
CA GLY A 379 -5.65 -27.73 1.49
C GLY A 379 -6.70 -28.49 2.30
N THR A 380 -6.28 -29.56 2.98
CA THR A 380 -7.08 -30.20 4.04
C THR A 380 -6.62 -29.69 5.40
N LEU A 381 -7.51 -29.66 6.40
CA LEU A 381 -7.18 -29.12 7.73
C LEU A 381 -5.91 -29.74 8.35
N ASP A 382 -5.67 -31.05 8.15
CA ASP A 382 -4.45 -31.75 8.59
C ASP A 382 -3.19 -31.28 7.84
N GLU A 383 -3.29 -31.07 6.52
CA GLU A 383 -2.19 -30.50 5.72
C GLU A 383 -1.90 -29.06 6.15
N LEU A 384 -2.94 -28.25 6.40
CA LEU A 384 -2.82 -26.85 6.81
C LEU A 384 -2.23 -26.69 8.21
N GLN A 385 -2.53 -27.61 9.15
CA GLN A 385 -1.86 -27.66 10.46
C GLN A 385 -0.35 -27.90 10.29
N LEU A 386 0.04 -28.89 9.49
CA LEU A 386 1.46 -29.17 9.21
C LEU A 386 2.15 -28.00 8.50
N PHE A 387 1.47 -27.34 7.55
CA PHE A 387 1.98 -26.19 6.81
C PHE A 387 2.23 -25.00 7.75
N THR A 388 1.26 -24.71 8.63
CA THR A 388 1.35 -23.70 9.70
C THR A 388 2.52 -24.00 10.65
N ASP A 389 2.72 -25.25 11.06
CA ASP A 389 3.82 -25.65 11.95
C ASP A 389 5.20 -25.50 11.30
N VAL A 390 5.34 -25.81 10.00
CA VAL A 390 6.61 -25.67 9.26
C VAL A 390 7.00 -24.20 9.13
N VAL A 391 6.08 -23.31 8.78
CA VAL A 391 6.36 -21.86 8.66
C VAL A 391 6.64 -21.21 10.00
N ASN A 392 5.91 -21.55 11.07
CA ASN A 392 6.20 -21.01 12.40
C ASN A 392 7.60 -21.38 12.90
N ARG A 393 8.09 -22.58 12.55
CA ARG A 393 9.48 -22.99 12.77
C ARG A 393 10.43 -22.33 11.78
N TRP A 394 9.97 -22.06 10.56
CA TRP A 394 10.74 -21.60 9.40
C TRP A 394 11.86 -22.59 9.04
N ASP A 395 11.51 -23.87 9.07
CA ASP A 395 12.44 -25.02 9.10
C ASP A 395 12.32 -25.85 7.83
N LEU A 396 13.32 -25.74 6.96
CA LEU A 396 13.41 -26.53 5.73
C LEU A 396 13.47 -28.05 5.98
N THR A 397 14.01 -28.48 7.12
CA THR A 397 14.13 -29.93 7.43
C THR A 397 12.80 -30.57 7.80
N ALA A 398 11.80 -29.76 8.16
CA ALA A 398 10.45 -30.23 8.43
C ALA A 398 9.60 -30.39 7.14
N MET A 399 10.07 -29.92 5.99
CA MET A 399 9.33 -29.93 4.72
C MET A 399 9.01 -31.34 4.18
N ASP A 400 9.78 -32.37 4.53
CA ASP A 400 9.53 -33.74 4.07
C ASP A 400 8.16 -34.30 4.49
N LYS A 401 7.52 -33.66 5.49
CA LYS A 401 6.17 -33.99 5.98
C LYS A 401 5.05 -33.33 5.16
N LEU A 402 5.38 -32.33 4.34
CA LEU A 402 4.40 -31.59 3.55
C LEU A 402 4.08 -32.29 2.22
N PRO A 403 2.86 -32.13 1.69
CA PRO A 403 2.57 -32.38 0.28
C PRO A 403 3.51 -31.61 -0.65
N GLU A 404 3.84 -32.17 -1.81
CA GLU A 404 4.82 -31.59 -2.74
C GLU A 404 4.44 -30.17 -3.21
N TYR A 405 3.14 -29.90 -3.35
CA TYR A 405 2.61 -28.59 -3.73
C TYR A 405 2.88 -27.50 -2.67
N MET A 406 2.81 -27.87 -1.38
CA MET A 406 3.15 -27.02 -0.24
C MET A 406 4.67 -26.82 -0.09
N LYS A 407 5.48 -27.85 -0.37
CA LYS A 407 6.94 -27.71 -0.36
C LYS A 407 7.41 -26.63 -1.32
N LEU A 408 6.89 -26.64 -2.55
CA LEU A 408 7.30 -25.73 -3.61
C LEU A 408 7.02 -24.25 -3.24
N SER A 409 5.83 -23.96 -2.73
CA SER A 409 5.43 -22.58 -2.36
C SER A 409 6.20 -22.07 -1.15
N PHE A 410 6.33 -22.86 -0.08
CA PHE A 410 7.15 -22.47 1.08
C PHE A 410 8.63 -22.31 0.71
N PHE A 411 9.20 -23.17 -0.13
CA PHE A 411 10.60 -23.04 -0.54
C PHE A 411 10.83 -21.78 -1.38
N ALA A 412 9.92 -21.44 -2.29
CA ALA A 412 10.01 -20.23 -3.09
C ALA A 412 9.91 -18.96 -2.21
N LEU A 413 8.99 -18.93 -1.23
CA LEU A 413 8.88 -17.85 -0.26
C LEU A 413 10.11 -17.75 0.66
N PHE A 414 10.61 -18.87 1.18
CA PHE A 414 11.82 -18.92 2.01
C PHE A 414 13.02 -18.31 1.28
N ASN A 415 13.16 -18.59 -0.02
CA ASN A 415 14.20 -18.00 -0.86
C ASN A 415 14.01 -16.50 -1.07
N LEU A 416 12.78 -16.01 -1.29
CA LEU A 416 12.50 -14.57 -1.40
C LEU A 416 12.93 -13.80 -0.13
N VAL A 417 12.49 -14.27 1.03
CA VAL A 417 12.77 -13.62 2.33
C VAL A 417 14.27 -13.60 2.63
N HIS A 418 15.01 -14.68 2.36
CA HIS A 418 16.46 -14.70 2.56
C HIS A 418 17.24 -13.89 1.51
N GLN A 419 16.73 -13.74 0.29
CA GLN A 419 17.34 -12.88 -0.73
C GLN A 419 17.25 -11.41 -0.36
N GLU A 420 16.08 -10.93 0.09
CA GLU A 420 15.95 -9.55 0.59
C GLU A 420 16.69 -9.35 1.93
N GLY A 421 16.64 -10.33 2.83
CA GLY A 421 17.41 -10.32 4.08
C GLY A 421 18.91 -10.18 3.84
N TYR A 422 19.48 -10.97 2.93
CA TYR A 422 20.87 -10.82 2.51
C TYR A 422 21.15 -9.45 1.86
N ARG A 423 20.21 -8.93 1.06
CA ARG A 423 20.36 -7.61 0.42
C ARG A 423 20.42 -6.48 1.46
N VAL A 424 19.47 -6.43 2.40
CA VAL A 424 19.46 -5.41 3.49
C VAL A 424 20.66 -5.58 4.43
N MET A 425 21.04 -6.82 4.76
CA MET A 425 22.25 -7.09 5.54
C MET A 425 23.51 -6.55 4.84
N LYS A 426 23.65 -6.78 3.53
CA LYS A 426 24.79 -6.29 2.74
C LYS A 426 24.83 -4.76 2.63
N GLU A 427 23.67 -4.11 2.52
CA GLU A 427 23.56 -2.66 2.29
C GLU A 427 23.59 -1.83 3.57
N LYS A 428 23.08 -2.37 4.70
CA LYS A 428 22.85 -1.63 5.94
C LYS A 428 23.41 -2.28 7.21
N GLY A 429 23.86 -3.53 7.14
CA GLY A 429 24.27 -4.31 8.33
C GLY A 429 23.10 -4.71 9.24
N VAL A 430 21.87 -4.73 8.73
CA VAL A 430 20.64 -5.01 9.47
C VAL A 430 20.05 -6.34 9.02
N ASP A 431 19.65 -7.20 9.96
CA ASP A 431 18.92 -8.44 9.66
C ASP A 431 17.41 -8.20 9.78
N ILE A 432 16.67 -8.40 8.68
CA ILE A 432 15.21 -8.31 8.60
C ILE A 432 14.53 -9.69 8.56
N VAL A 433 15.29 -10.78 8.45
CA VAL A 433 14.73 -12.15 8.33
C VAL A 433 13.87 -12.54 9.55
N PRO A 434 14.23 -12.19 10.82
CA PRO A 434 13.39 -12.48 11.98
C PRO A 434 12.01 -11.81 11.91
N ASP A 435 11.95 -10.56 11.43
CA ASP A 435 10.72 -9.77 11.38
C ASP A 435 9.82 -10.18 10.22
N LEU A 436 10.38 -10.44 9.04
CA LEU A 436 9.62 -11.03 7.94
C LEU A 436 9.11 -12.44 8.30
N LYS A 437 9.94 -13.28 8.91
CA LYS A 437 9.50 -14.60 9.43
C LYS A 437 8.31 -14.47 10.38
N ARG A 438 8.34 -13.50 11.30
CA ARG A 438 7.25 -13.22 12.24
C ARG A 438 5.98 -12.81 11.50
N ALA A 439 6.09 -11.83 10.60
CA ALA A 439 4.97 -11.34 9.80
C ALA A 439 4.31 -12.42 8.93
N TRP A 440 5.08 -13.36 8.36
CA TRP A 440 4.53 -14.51 7.64
C TRP A 440 3.93 -15.56 8.57
N GLY A 441 4.60 -15.87 9.69
CA GLY A 441 4.08 -16.81 10.68
C GLY A 441 2.76 -16.37 11.32
N ASP A 442 2.58 -15.08 11.56
CA ASP A 442 1.34 -14.52 12.11
C ASP A 442 0.20 -14.52 11.08
N LEU A 443 0.48 -14.18 9.82
CA LEU A 443 -0.48 -14.32 8.71
C LEU A 443 -0.98 -15.77 8.56
N TRP A 444 -0.08 -16.76 8.61
CA TRP A 444 -0.45 -18.17 8.45
C TRP A 444 -1.28 -18.72 9.62
N LYS A 445 -1.07 -18.20 10.85
CA LYS A 445 -1.96 -18.51 12.00
C LYS A 445 -3.36 -17.97 11.75
N ALA A 446 -3.48 -16.77 11.17
CA ALA A 446 -4.77 -16.14 10.89
C ALA A 446 -5.55 -16.90 9.82
N TYR A 447 -4.91 -17.27 8.70
CA TYR A 447 -5.50 -18.16 7.69
C TYR A 447 -5.89 -19.52 8.29
N PHE A 448 -5.04 -20.12 9.13
CA PHE A 448 -5.39 -21.38 9.80
C PHE A 448 -6.56 -21.24 10.77
N GLN A 449 -6.78 -20.06 11.36
CA GLN A 449 -7.94 -19.79 12.20
C GLN A 449 -9.24 -19.72 11.40
N GLU A 450 -9.21 -19.11 10.23
CA GLU A 450 -10.35 -19.06 9.30
C GLU A 450 -10.65 -20.44 8.69
N ALA A 451 -9.62 -21.20 8.29
CA ALA A 451 -9.77 -22.59 7.86
C ALA A 451 -10.39 -23.48 8.96
N LYS A 452 -10.03 -23.28 10.24
CA LYS A 452 -10.67 -23.97 11.37
C LYS A 452 -12.14 -23.54 11.56
N TRP A 453 -12.48 -22.26 11.41
CA TRP A 453 -13.88 -21.82 11.50
C TRP A 453 -14.72 -22.45 10.38
N PHE A 454 -14.23 -22.39 9.14
CA PHE A 454 -14.85 -23.02 7.98
C PHE A 454 -15.06 -24.53 8.17
N HIS A 455 -14.00 -25.29 8.48
CA HIS A 455 -14.07 -26.75 8.61
C HIS A 455 -14.97 -27.24 9.76
N HIS A 456 -15.22 -26.42 10.79
CA HIS A 456 -16.15 -26.74 11.87
C HIS A 456 -17.55 -26.13 11.70
N GLY A 457 -17.82 -25.41 10.61
CA GLY A 457 -19.10 -24.72 10.37
C GLY A 457 -19.39 -23.60 11.38
N GLN A 458 -18.34 -22.96 11.91
CA GLN A 458 -18.45 -21.95 12.96
C GLN A 458 -18.55 -20.55 12.34
N THR A 459 -19.59 -19.80 12.72
CA THR A 459 -19.68 -18.35 12.50
C THR A 459 -19.26 -17.64 13.79
N PRO A 460 -18.07 -17.02 13.85
CA PRO A 460 -17.62 -16.25 15.02
C PRO A 460 -18.49 -15.00 15.24
N LYS A 461 -18.30 -14.34 16.40
CA LYS A 461 -18.85 -13.00 16.64
C LYS A 461 -18.09 -11.96 15.82
N LEU A 462 -18.69 -10.80 15.51
CA LEU A 462 -18.01 -9.79 14.67
C LEU A 462 -16.66 -9.36 15.27
N LYS A 463 -16.58 -9.15 16.60
CA LYS A 463 -15.30 -8.79 17.23
C LYS A 463 -14.26 -9.93 17.12
N GLU A 464 -14.69 -11.16 17.37
CA GLU A 464 -13.83 -12.35 17.31
C GLU A 464 -13.29 -12.60 15.89
N TYR A 465 -14.14 -12.39 14.87
CA TYR A 465 -13.75 -12.35 13.48
C TYR A 465 -12.71 -11.26 13.22
N LEU A 466 -13.03 -9.99 13.51
CA LEU A 466 -12.17 -8.86 13.15
C LEU A 466 -10.78 -8.92 13.80
N GLU A 467 -10.66 -9.39 15.04
CA GLU A 467 -9.37 -9.57 15.75
C GLU A 467 -8.42 -10.58 15.07
N ASN A 468 -8.96 -11.49 14.22
CA ASN A 468 -8.19 -12.34 13.31
C ASN A 468 -8.07 -11.72 11.91
N ALA A 469 -9.18 -11.16 11.42
CA ALA A 469 -9.37 -10.81 10.02
C ALA A 469 -8.56 -9.58 9.57
N TRP A 470 -8.15 -8.70 10.51
CA TRP A 470 -7.16 -7.64 10.24
C TRP A 470 -5.74 -8.19 10.00
N VAL A 471 -5.46 -9.43 10.41
CA VAL A 471 -4.20 -10.13 10.13
C VAL A 471 -4.32 -11.01 8.88
N SER A 472 -5.43 -11.73 8.70
CA SER A 472 -5.62 -12.60 7.52
C SER A 472 -5.65 -11.83 6.20
N ILE A 473 -6.14 -10.59 6.20
CA ILE A 473 -6.09 -9.71 5.02
C ILE A 473 -4.65 -9.27 4.62
N SER A 474 -3.62 -9.77 5.31
CA SER A 474 -2.19 -9.53 5.03
C SER A 474 -1.66 -8.10 5.17
N GLY A 475 -2.51 -7.10 5.44
CA GLY A 475 -2.09 -5.70 5.69
C GLY A 475 -0.90 -5.55 6.67
N PRO A 476 -0.81 -6.28 7.79
CA PRO A 476 0.34 -6.21 8.69
C PRO A 476 1.60 -6.88 8.12
N ASN A 477 1.46 -7.82 7.19
CA ASN A 477 2.55 -8.46 6.46
C ASN A 477 3.16 -7.47 5.45
N ILE A 478 2.30 -6.83 4.63
CA ILE A 478 2.64 -5.75 3.71
C ILE A 478 3.36 -4.61 4.44
N LEU A 479 2.81 -4.11 5.56
CA LEU A 479 3.44 -3.07 6.36
C LEU A 479 4.80 -3.50 6.96
N SER A 480 4.97 -4.79 7.27
CA SER A 480 6.26 -5.31 7.73
C SER A 480 7.29 -5.35 6.60
N HIS A 481 6.90 -5.74 5.37
CA HIS A 481 7.78 -5.68 4.20
C HIS A 481 8.18 -4.23 3.86
N ALA A 482 7.20 -3.33 3.77
CA ALA A 482 7.41 -1.91 3.46
C ALA A 482 8.39 -1.24 4.45
N TYR A 483 8.25 -1.52 5.74
CA TYR A 483 9.17 -1.06 6.78
C TYR A 483 10.57 -1.67 6.63
N CYS A 484 10.66 -2.98 6.38
CA CYS A 484 11.92 -3.70 6.17
C CYS A 484 12.67 -3.30 4.87
N VAL A 485 12.05 -2.55 3.95
CA VAL A 485 12.70 -2.00 2.75
C VAL A 485 12.71 -0.47 2.67
N SER A 486 12.31 0.24 3.74
CA SER A 486 12.51 1.69 3.83
C SER A 486 13.96 2.08 3.57
N ASN A 487 14.20 3.25 2.98
CA ASN A 487 15.53 3.82 2.78
C ASN A 487 16.22 4.15 4.12
N ASP A 488 15.46 4.54 5.14
CA ASP A 488 16.00 5.04 6.41
C ASP A 488 16.01 3.98 7.53
N LEU A 489 15.65 2.72 7.20
CA LEU A 489 15.67 1.59 8.13
C LEU A 489 17.01 1.43 8.87
N THR A 490 16.96 1.48 10.20
CA THR A 490 18.08 1.19 11.11
C THR A 490 17.87 -0.08 11.93
N GLY A 491 18.96 -0.62 12.49
CA GLY A 491 18.91 -1.73 13.45
C GLY A 491 18.37 -1.37 14.84
N GLU A 492 17.94 -0.12 15.06
CA GLU A 492 17.18 0.30 16.25
C GLU A 492 15.68 0.35 15.93
N ALA A 493 15.30 0.84 14.74
CA ALA A 493 13.93 0.92 14.25
C ALA A 493 13.19 -0.44 14.25
N LEU A 494 13.89 -1.57 14.06
CA LEU A 494 13.30 -2.92 14.16
C LEU A 494 13.11 -3.41 15.61
N LYS A 495 13.95 -2.96 16.56
CA LYS A 495 14.02 -3.55 17.91
C LYS A 495 12.85 -3.16 18.82
N GLY A 496 12.06 -2.16 18.40
CA GLY A 496 10.89 -1.70 19.12
C GLY A 496 9.91 -1.04 18.17
N PHE A 497 9.14 -1.84 17.44
CA PHE A 497 7.92 -1.37 16.78
C PHE A 497 7.06 -0.65 17.85
N PRO A 498 6.84 0.68 17.75
CA PRO A 498 6.13 1.43 18.78
C PRO A 498 4.64 1.05 18.80
N SER A 499 3.92 1.43 19.86
CA SER A 499 2.46 1.19 19.90
C SER A 499 1.76 1.84 18.70
N THR A 500 2.23 3.01 18.27
CA THR A 500 1.76 3.72 17.09
C THR A 500 1.87 2.92 15.79
N TYR A 501 2.88 2.03 15.65
CA TYR A 501 2.94 1.09 14.52
C TYR A 501 1.77 0.10 14.57
N TYR A 502 1.49 -0.46 15.74
CA TYR A 502 0.37 -1.40 15.91
C TYR A 502 -0.98 -0.70 15.71
N GLU A 503 -1.15 0.50 16.25
CA GLU A 503 -2.36 1.33 16.10
C GLU A 503 -2.66 1.66 14.62
N ILE A 504 -1.62 2.08 13.88
CA ILE A 504 -1.71 2.36 12.43
C ILE A 504 -1.96 1.07 11.64
N ALA A 505 -1.17 0.01 11.87
CA ALA A 505 -1.31 -1.26 11.15
C ALA A 505 -2.67 -1.92 11.39
N HIS A 506 -3.17 -1.89 12.62
CA HIS A 506 -4.50 -2.38 12.97
C HIS A 506 -5.60 -1.57 12.28
N SER A 507 -5.55 -0.23 12.32
CA SER A 507 -6.59 0.61 11.72
C SER A 507 -6.59 0.53 10.19
N SER A 508 -5.42 0.57 9.56
CA SER A 508 -5.20 0.41 8.12
C SER A 508 -5.65 -0.97 7.61
N SER A 509 -5.22 -2.05 8.28
CA SER A 509 -5.58 -3.41 7.85
C SER A 509 -7.04 -3.75 8.17
N THR A 510 -7.62 -3.20 9.25
CA THR A 510 -9.07 -3.38 9.48
C THR A 510 -9.89 -2.67 8.42
N LEU A 511 -9.50 -1.47 7.97
CA LEU A 511 -10.16 -0.84 6.83
C LEU A 511 -10.05 -1.69 5.57
N PHE A 512 -8.86 -2.19 5.22
CA PHE A 512 -8.66 -3.12 4.09
C PHE A 512 -9.61 -4.33 4.19
N ARG A 513 -9.65 -5.04 5.32
CA ARG A 513 -10.59 -6.15 5.57
C ARG A 513 -12.05 -5.73 5.38
N LEU A 514 -12.46 -4.56 5.87
CA LEU A 514 -13.84 -4.09 5.72
C LEU A 514 -14.19 -3.67 4.28
N TYR A 515 -13.23 -3.22 3.46
CA TYR A 515 -13.45 -3.02 2.02
C TYR A 515 -13.54 -4.34 1.26
N ASP A 516 -12.60 -5.28 1.49
CA ASP A 516 -12.57 -6.63 0.93
C ASP A 516 -13.92 -7.33 1.19
N ASP A 517 -14.28 -7.57 2.45
CA ASP A 517 -15.54 -8.21 2.84
C ASP A 517 -16.80 -7.56 2.22
N MET A 518 -16.79 -6.23 2.04
CA MET A 518 -17.92 -5.51 1.44
C MET A 518 -18.03 -5.75 -0.07
N GLY A 519 -16.92 -5.95 -0.78
CA GLY A 519 -16.88 -6.25 -2.22
C GLY A 519 -16.95 -7.74 -2.57
N THR A 520 -16.42 -8.64 -1.73
CA THR A 520 -16.21 -10.06 -2.06
C THR A 520 -17.25 -11.02 -1.47
N SER A 521 -17.84 -10.70 -0.31
CA SER A 521 -18.53 -11.70 0.54
C SER A 521 -19.69 -12.47 -0.13
N THR A 522 -20.34 -11.92 -1.16
CA THR A 522 -21.37 -12.66 -1.92
C THR A 522 -20.76 -13.78 -2.76
N ASP A 523 -19.71 -13.49 -3.54
CA ASP A 523 -19.01 -14.49 -4.38
C ASP A 523 -18.31 -15.56 -3.52
N GLU A 524 -17.78 -15.16 -2.36
CA GLU A 524 -17.08 -16.06 -1.43
C GLU A 524 -18.01 -17.06 -0.74
N LEU A 525 -19.20 -16.63 -0.33
CA LEU A 525 -20.23 -17.54 0.20
C LEU A 525 -20.68 -18.56 -0.85
N GLU A 526 -20.82 -18.16 -2.12
CA GLU A 526 -21.17 -19.07 -3.22
C GLU A 526 -20.01 -20.04 -3.55
N ARG A 527 -18.75 -19.60 -3.42
CA ARG A 527 -17.54 -20.44 -3.52
C ARG A 527 -17.39 -21.41 -2.34
N GLY A 528 -18.03 -21.10 -1.21
CA GLY A 528 -18.00 -21.89 0.02
C GLY A 528 -16.78 -21.57 0.89
N ASP A 529 -16.74 -20.34 1.40
CA ASP A 529 -15.75 -19.80 2.33
C ASP A 529 -16.34 -19.52 3.74
N VAL A 530 -15.54 -19.00 4.67
CA VAL A 530 -15.93 -18.57 6.02
C VAL A 530 -16.85 -17.34 6.00
N ALA A 531 -17.71 -17.22 7.01
CA ALA A 531 -18.53 -16.02 7.22
C ALA A 531 -17.67 -14.77 7.44
N LYS A 532 -17.85 -13.76 6.59
CA LYS A 532 -17.14 -12.46 6.64
C LYS A 532 -17.82 -11.50 7.63
N CYS A 533 -17.34 -10.25 7.76
CA CYS A 533 -17.84 -9.32 8.78
C CYS A 533 -19.37 -9.07 8.72
N ILE A 534 -19.93 -9.01 7.51
CA ILE A 534 -21.36 -8.83 7.26
C ILE A 534 -22.17 -9.99 7.89
N GLN A 535 -21.81 -11.23 7.57
CA GLN A 535 -22.51 -12.42 8.04
C GLN A 535 -22.29 -12.65 9.54
N CYS A 536 -21.09 -12.35 10.05
CA CYS A 536 -20.83 -12.34 11.49
C CYS A 536 -21.73 -11.35 12.25
N TYR A 537 -21.97 -10.15 11.70
CA TYR A 537 -22.89 -9.18 12.30
C TYR A 537 -24.36 -9.61 12.18
N MET A 538 -24.78 -10.12 11.01
CA MET A 538 -26.14 -10.67 10.80
C MET A 538 -26.44 -11.79 11.81
N HIS A 539 -25.50 -12.72 12.01
CA HIS A 539 -25.60 -13.81 12.97
C HIS A 539 -25.59 -13.33 14.43
N GLU A 540 -24.70 -12.40 14.79
CA GLU A 540 -24.60 -11.89 16.17
C GLU A 540 -25.81 -11.04 16.58
N LYS A 541 -26.40 -10.27 15.65
CA LYS A 541 -27.49 -9.31 15.95
C LYS A 541 -28.88 -9.76 15.48
N CYS A 542 -28.99 -10.84 14.71
CA CYS A 542 -30.23 -11.30 14.07
C CYS A 542 -30.87 -10.22 13.17
N VAL A 543 -30.06 -9.59 12.31
CA VAL A 543 -30.47 -8.51 11.38
C VAL A 543 -30.32 -8.92 9.92
N THR A 544 -30.92 -8.14 9.01
CA THR A 544 -30.77 -8.32 7.56
C THR A 544 -29.43 -7.81 7.05
N GLU A 545 -29.07 -8.17 5.81
CA GLU A 545 -27.81 -7.79 5.18
C GLU A 545 -27.68 -6.27 4.97
N GLU A 546 -28.77 -5.58 4.62
CA GLU A 546 -28.77 -4.13 4.39
C GLU A 546 -28.49 -3.36 5.68
N VAL A 547 -28.98 -3.87 6.81
CA VAL A 547 -28.64 -3.36 8.15
C VAL A 547 -27.16 -3.65 8.42
N ALA A 548 -26.70 -4.89 8.30
CA ALA A 548 -25.29 -5.24 8.55
C ALA A 548 -24.31 -4.39 7.71
N ARG A 549 -24.52 -4.28 6.40
CA ARG A 549 -23.70 -3.43 5.51
C ARG A 549 -23.74 -1.94 5.87
N ARG A 550 -24.83 -1.43 6.45
CA ARG A 550 -24.88 -0.05 6.97
C ARG A 550 -24.04 0.11 8.22
N GLU A 551 -24.15 -0.82 9.17
CA GLU A 551 -23.40 -0.79 10.43
C GLU A 551 -21.89 -0.98 10.20
N ILE A 552 -21.50 -1.82 9.22
CA ILE A 552 -20.11 -1.95 8.75
C ILE A 552 -19.59 -0.63 8.14
N ARG A 553 -20.39 0.13 7.37
CA ARG A 553 -19.97 1.44 6.84
C ARG A 553 -19.72 2.48 7.94
N GLU A 554 -20.51 2.49 9.02
CA GLU A 554 -20.23 3.35 10.18
C GLU A 554 -18.98 2.89 10.96
N LEU A 555 -18.70 1.58 10.98
CA LEU A 555 -17.45 1.03 11.52
C LEU A 555 -16.23 1.46 10.68
N MET A 556 -16.35 1.47 9.35
CA MET A 556 -15.31 1.97 8.44
C MET A 556 -15.01 3.46 8.71
N LYS A 557 -16.03 4.32 8.81
CA LYS A 557 -15.84 5.74 9.22
C LYS A 557 -15.11 5.87 10.55
N LYS A 558 -15.39 4.99 11.53
CA LYS A 558 -14.65 4.97 12.80
C LYS A 558 -13.17 4.64 12.61
N TYR A 559 -12.84 3.62 11.83
CA TYR A 559 -11.43 3.28 11.60
C TYR A 559 -10.69 4.32 10.74
N TRP A 560 -11.37 5.02 9.84
CA TRP A 560 -10.81 6.19 9.16
C TRP A 560 -10.45 7.32 10.14
N ARG A 561 -11.34 7.68 11.08
CA ARG A 561 -11.03 8.64 12.16
C ARG A 561 -9.84 8.21 13.03
N ALA A 562 -9.74 6.91 13.34
CA ALA A 562 -8.61 6.36 14.11
C ALA A 562 -7.30 6.44 13.33
N LEU A 563 -7.30 6.07 12.04
CA LEU A 563 -6.13 6.15 11.17
C LEU A 563 -5.68 7.61 10.97
N ASN A 564 -6.61 8.52 10.66
CA ASN A 564 -6.35 9.97 10.57
C ASN A 564 -5.73 10.54 11.87
N ALA A 565 -6.10 10.01 13.04
CA ALA A 565 -5.54 10.41 14.32
C ALA A 565 -4.12 9.88 14.55
N SER A 566 -3.87 8.58 14.34
CA SER A 566 -2.54 7.98 14.54
C SER A 566 -1.48 8.45 13.53
N LEU A 567 -1.90 8.96 12.37
CA LEU A 567 -1.05 9.57 11.35
C LEU A 567 -0.68 11.04 11.63
N SER A 568 -0.90 11.57 12.86
CA SER A 568 -0.50 12.94 13.23
C SER A 568 0.98 13.24 12.94
N TRP A 569 1.29 14.53 12.78
CA TRP A 569 2.67 15.02 12.58
C TRP A 569 3.59 14.67 13.76
N ASP A 570 3.03 14.55 14.98
CA ASP A 570 3.72 14.10 16.20
C ASP A 570 4.17 12.62 16.17
N SER A 571 3.71 11.84 15.19
CA SER A 571 3.92 10.38 15.17
C SER A 571 5.39 10.04 14.91
N PRO A 572 6.03 9.17 15.72
CA PRO A 572 7.46 8.84 15.62
C PRO A 572 7.81 7.91 14.43
N LEU A 573 6.88 7.72 13.49
CA LEU A 573 7.08 6.88 12.31
C LEU A 573 7.41 7.74 11.08
N GLU A 574 8.30 7.22 10.24
CA GLU A 574 8.72 7.82 8.98
C GLU A 574 7.52 8.15 8.07
N GLU A 575 7.56 9.32 7.42
CA GLU A 575 6.50 9.78 6.50
C GLU A 575 6.18 8.76 5.40
N TYR A 576 7.20 8.09 4.89
CA TYR A 576 7.06 7.01 3.91
C TYR A 576 6.22 5.83 4.42
N PHE A 577 6.40 5.42 5.69
CA PHE A 577 5.59 4.37 6.30
C PHE A 577 4.14 4.81 6.52
N LYS A 578 3.96 6.05 7.01
CA LYS A 578 2.64 6.67 7.19
C LYS A 578 1.86 6.74 5.87
N ASN A 579 2.52 7.12 4.77
CA ASN A 579 1.94 7.16 3.43
C ASN A 579 1.50 5.78 2.93
N ILE A 580 2.33 4.74 3.09
CA ILE A 580 1.92 3.37 2.72
C ILE A 580 0.72 2.91 3.56
N ALA A 581 0.70 3.24 4.85
CA ALA A 581 -0.39 2.84 5.74
C ALA A 581 -1.74 3.53 5.45
N ILE A 582 -1.76 4.78 4.96
CA ILE A 582 -3.00 5.40 4.46
C ILE A 582 -3.34 4.94 3.03
N ASN A 583 -2.34 4.59 2.22
CA ASN A 583 -2.55 4.12 0.86
C ASN A 583 -3.08 2.67 0.77
N ILE A 584 -2.84 1.81 1.77
CA ILE A 584 -3.46 0.47 1.84
C ILE A 584 -5.01 0.53 1.76
N PRO A 585 -5.74 1.25 2.63
CA PRO A 585 -7.20 1.31 2.54
C PRO A 585 -7.72 2.12 1.35
N ARG A 586 -6.98 3.11 0.84
CA ARG A 586 -7.27 3.77 -0.45
C ARG A 586 -7.23 2.78 -1.62
N THR A 587 -6.24 1.87 -1.59
CA THR A 587 -6.09 0.80 -2.58
C THR A 587 -7.19 -0.23 -2.44
N ALA A 588 -7.53 -0.64 -1.21
CA ALA A 588 -8.66 -1.53 -0.96
C ALA A 588 -9.99 -0.92 -1.42
N GLN A 589 -10.25 0.37 -1.16
CA GLN A 589 -11.45 1.03 -1.69
C GLN A 589 -11.49 0.94 -3.22
N PHE A 590 -10.40 1.25 -3.90
CA PHE A 590 -10.32 1.16 -5.37
C PHE A 590 -10.59 -0.27 -5.88
N PHE A 591 -10.01 -1.30 -5.27
CA PHE A 591 -10.17 -2.68 -5.73
C PHE A 591 -11.53 -3.33 -5.40
N TYR A 592 -12.25 -2.84 -4.38
CA TYR A 592 -13.46 -3.51 -3.85
C TYR A 592 -14.76 -2.71 -3.89
N GLN A 593 -14.75 -1.45 -4.30
CA GLN A 593 -15.97 -0.61 -4.36
C GLN A 593 -17.08 -1.18 -5.25
N ASP A 594 -16.72 -1.85 -6.36
CA ASP A 594 -17.62 -2.34 -7.40
C ASP A 594 -17.70 -3.88 -7.45
N GLY A 595 -17.23 -4.56 -6.40
CA GLY A 595 -17.12 -6.03 -6.30
C GLY A 595 -15.65 -6.50 -6.24
N ASP A 596 -15.40 -7.80 -6.39
CA ASP A 596 -14.04 -8.38 -6.41
C ASP A 596 -13.20 -7.96 -7.63
N GLY A 597 -12.60 -6.78 -7.60
CA GLY A 597 -11.70 -6.28 -8.64
C GLY A 597 -10.28 -6.85 -8.61
N PHE A 598 -9.95 -7.78 -7.70
CA PHE A 598 -8.63 -8.41 -7.62
C PHE A 598 -8.65 -9.87 -8.09
N GLY A 599 -9.61 -10.67 -7.62
CA GLY A 599 -9.83 -12.03 -8.08
C GLY A 599 -10.42 -12.09 -9.49
N LYS A 600 -11.14 -11.05 -9.95
CA LYS A 600 -11.65 -10.92 -11.33
C LYS A 600 -10.77 -9.94 -12.13
N SER A 601 -10.08 -10.44 -13.15
CA SER A 601 -9.14 -9.66 -13.98
C SER A 601 -9.79 -8.84 -15.11
N ASP A 602 -11.10 -8.60 -15.06
CA ASP A 602 -11.82 -7.77 -16.03
C ASP A 602 -12.37 -6.49 -15.39
N GLY A 603 -13.55 -6.01 -15.81
CA GLY A 603 -14.16 -4.80 -15.28
C GLY A 603 -13.25 -3.56 -15.30
N GLU A 604 -13.33 -2.76 -14.23
CA GLU A 604 -12.66 -1.46 -14.13
C GLU A 604 -11.17 -1.58 -13.75
N THR A 605 -10.78 -2.56 -12.93
CA THR A 605 -9.36 -2.83 -12.63
C THR A 605 -8.54 -3.00 -13.91
N LYS A 606 -9.10 -3.72 -14.90
CA LYS A 606 -8.48 -3.89 -16.21
C LYS A 606 -8.29 -2.56 -16.96
N THR A 607 -9.29 -1.68 -16.95
CA THR A 607 -9.22 -0.34 -17.55
C THR A 607 -8.09 0.47 -16.91
N GLN A 608 -8.00 0.45 -15.58
CA GLN A 608 -6.99 1.22 -14.84
C GLN A 608 -5.58 0.61 -14.91
N ILE A 609 -5.43 -0.72 -14.99
CA ILE A 609 -4.15 -1.36 -15.35
C ILE A 609 -3.65 -0.82 -16.69
N ILE A 610 -4.51 -0.75 -17.70
CA ILE A 610 -4.15 -0.22 -19.03
C ILE A 610 -3.79 1.28 -18.94
N SER A 611 -4.65 2.10 -18.34
CA SER A 611 -4.47 3.55 -18.26
C SER A 611 -3.27 3.97 -17.40
N VAL A 612 -3.04 3.33 -16.26
CA VAL A 612 -1.95 3.72 -15.34
C VAL A 612 -0.62 3.10 -15.75
N LEU A 613 -0.59 1.84 -16.21
CA LEU A 613 0.66 1.09 -16.40
C LEU A 613 1.11 0.98 -17.86
N PHE A 614 0.20 0.95 -18.84
CA PHE A 614 0.54 0.65 -20.24
C PHE A 614 0.46 1.88 -21.16
N GLU A 615 -0.64 2.63 -21.11
CA GLU A 615 -0.95 3.66 -22.09
C GLU A 615 -0.50 5.05 -21.62
N PRO A 616 0.43 5.72 -22.34
CA PRO A 616 0.91 7.03 -21.95
C PRO A 616 -0.15 8.11 -22.18
N ILE A 617 -0.14 9.12 -21.32
CA ILE A 617 -0.92 10.34 -21.48
C ILE A 617 -0.46 11.04 -22.77
N GLN A 618 -1.39 11.33 -23.67
CA GLN A 618 -1.07 12.05 -24.91
C GLN A 618 -0.81 13.53 -24.61
N ILE A 619 0.29 14.07 -25.14
CA ILE A 619 0.78 15.44 -24.95
C ILE A 619 0.60 16.21 -26.25
#